data_AF-A0A318S160-F1
#
_entry.id   AF-A0A318S160-F1
#
_cell.length_a   1.000
_cell.length_b   1.000
_cell.length_c   1.000
_cell.angle_alpha   90.00
_cell.angle_beta   90.00
_cell.angle_gamma   90.00
#
_symmetry.space_group_name_H-M   'P 1'
#
loop_
_entity.id
_entity.type
_entity.pdbx_description
1 polymer ?
#
loop_
_entity_poly.entity_id
_entity_poly.type
_entity_poly.pdbx_seq_one_letter_code
_entity_poly.pdbx_strand_id
1 'polypeptide(L)'
;MRRLIREGVKDRVLNVDELLKLSDPGLAFNDPTDLATKAVSKSRSRMNDYWQGEQKRFRDDVAKTTRDILRRGLDEDQAVRLLMERTNVSRSRATLICQDQMLTSFAEADRQRQLDLGVTEYLWRTRGDNRARRQHTALNGKRRAWSDRVLYPGSEIRCRCRTFRWTRQGQVAVDFRRVPTGSRLGPER
;
A
#
# COMPACT_ATOMS: atom_id res chain seq x y z
N MET A 1 -7.75 27.75 -6.04
CA MET A 1 -7.79 26.74 -4.96
C MET A 1 -9.21 26.28 -4.56
N ARG A 2 -10.14 27.18 -4.18
CA ARG A 2 -11.51 26.81 -3.75
C ARG A 2 -12.39 26.09 -4.80
N ARG A 3 -12.12 26.27 -6.10
CA ARG A 3 -12.86 25.62 -7.21
C ARG A 3 -12.36 24.19 -7.47
N LEU A 4 -11.03 24.00 -7.46
CA LEU A 4 -10.34 22.71 -7.60
C LEU A 4 -10.70 21.71 -6.49
N ILE A 5 -10.75 22.17 -5.23
CA ILE A 5 -11.18 21.34 -4.09
C ILE A 5 -12.65 20.92 -4.25
N ARG A 6 -13.49 21.78 -4.84
CA ARG A 6 -14.93 21.52 -5.01
C ARG A 6 -15.23 20.50 -6.11
N GLU A 7 -14.39 20.46 -7.15
CA GLU A 7 -14.45 19.44 -8.21
C GLU A 7 -13.85 18.11 -7.74
N GLY A 8 -12.69 18.13 -7.06
CA GLY A 8 -12.07 16.92 -6.52
C GLY A 8 -12.89 16.18 -5.45
N VAL A 9 -13.71 16.89 -4.69
CA VAL A 9 -14.64 16.29 -3.70
C VAL A 9 -15.88 15.67 -4.38
N LYS A 10 -16.26 16.15 -5.57
CA LYS A 10 -17.42 15.63 -6.33
C LYS A 10 -17.18 14.21 -6.88
N ASP A 11 -15.94 13.90 -7.26
CA ASP A 11 -15.57 12.60 -7.84
C ASP A 11 -15.15 11.55 -6.81
N ARG A 12 -15.30 11.86 -5.52
CA ARG A 12 -15.24 10.92 -4.38
C ARG A 12 -13.96 10.07 -4.23
N VAL A 13 -12.91 10.29 -5.01
CA VAL A 13 -11.63 9.57 -4.91
C VAL A 13 -10.49 10.50 -5.32
N LEU A 14 -10.17 11.50 -4.51
CA LEU A 14 -8.82 12.06 -4.54
C LEU A 14 -8.21 11.98 -3.15
N ASN A 15 -7.14 11.22 -3.03
CA ASN A 15 -6.31 11.24 -1.83
C ASN A 15 -5.53 12.58 -1.78
N VAL A 16 -5.01 12.96 -0.61
CA VAL A 16 -4.29 14.23 -0.42
C VAL A 16 -3.10 14.36 -1.38
N ASP A 17 -2.45 13.26 -1.75
CA ASP A 17 -1.35 13.25 -2.72
C ASP A 17 -1.81 13.60 -4.14
N GLU A 18 -2.97 13.12 -4.59
CA GLU A 18 -3.51 13.46 -5.91
C GLU A 18 -3.91 14.93 -5.98
N LEU A 19 -4.43 15.48 -4.88
CA LEU A 19 -4.68 16.92 -4.75
C LEU A 19 -3.37 17.73 -4.74
N LEU A 20 -2.31 17.23 -4.08
CA LEU A 20 -1.00 17.88 -4.06
C LEU A 20 -0.35 17.85 -5.46
N LYS A 21 -0.43 16.73 -6.19
CA LYS A 21 0.04 16.60 -7.58
C LYS A 21 -0.69 17.52 -8.55
N LEU A 22 -1.99 17.73 -8.34
CA LEU A 22 -2.79 18.69 -9.13
C LEU A 22 -2.39 20.15 -8.86
N SER A 23 -1.84 20.45 -7.67
CA SER A 23 -1.38 21.80 -7.33
C SER A 23 0.09 22.09 -7.69
N ASP A 24 0.97 21.10 -7.52
CA ASP A 24 2.40 21.20 -7.84
C ASP A 24 2.95 19.79 -8.16
N PRO A 25 3.30 19.51 -9.43
CA PRO A 25 3.85 18.21 -9.83
C PRO A 25 5.20 17.88 -9.17
N GLY A 26 5.92 18.87 -8.64
CA GLY A 26 7.22 18.71 -7.98
C GLY A 26 7.12 18.26 -6.51
N LEU A 27 5.95 18.37 -5.87
CA LEU A 27 5.73 17.98 -4.47
C LEU A 27 5.47 16.47 -4.29
N ALA A 28 5.98 15.63 -5.18
CA ALA A 28 5.81 14.17 -5.17
C ALA A 28 6.66 13.47 -4.09
N PHE A 29 6.64 13.95 -2.85
CA PHE A 29 7.17 13.19 -1.71
C PHE A 29 6.26 11.97 -1.49
N ASN A 30 6.81 10.77 -1.52
CA ASN A 30 6.09 9.51 -1.29
C ASN A 30 5.02 9.12 -2.34
N ASP A 31 5.25 9.27 -3.65
CA ASP A 31 4.30 8.77 -4.68
C ASP A 31 3.81 7.33 -4.38
N PRO A 32 2.50 7.10 -4.18
CA PRO A 32 1.97 5.79 -3.81
C PRO A 32 2.36 4.69 -4.79
N THR A 33 2.45 5.01 -6.08
CA THR A 33 2.77 4.04 -7.13
C THR A 33 4.25 3.68 -7.12
N ASP A 34 5.15 4.66 -7.00
CA ASP A 34 6.58 4.41 -6.83
C ASP A 34 6.88 3.67 -5.52
N LEU A 35 6.24 4.05 -4.40
CA LEU A 35 6.36 3.33 -3.14
C LEU A 35 5.83 1.90 -3.24
N ALA A 36 4.68 1.67 -3.89
CA ALA A 36 4.16 0.33 -4.14
C ALA A 36 5.12 -0.48 -5.04
N THR A 37 5.70 0.14 -6.06
CA THR A 37 6.68 -0.50 -6.95
C THR A 37 7.96 -0.89 -6.19
N LYS A 38 8.47 -0.01 -5.33
CA LYS A 38 9.60 -0.28 -4.42
C LYS A 38 9.24 -1.34 -3.39
N ALA A 39 8.00 -1.31 -2.88
CA ALA A 39 7.48 -2.28 -1.95
C ALA A 39 7.47 -3.68 -2.56
N VAL A 40 7.08 -3.87 -3.83
CA VAL A 40 7.15 -5.18 -4.50
C VAL A 40 8.54 -5.80 -4.41
N SER A 41 9.60 -5.01 -4.61
CA SER A 41 10.99 -5.49 -4.53
C SER A 41 11.37 -5.90 -3.11
N LYS A 42 10.97 -5.15 -2.09
CA LYS A 42 11.15 -5.52 -0.66
C LYS A 42 10.26 -6.69 -0.24
N SER A 43 9.07 -6.78 -0.84
CA SER A 43 8.10 -7.86 -0.65
C SER A 43 8.55 -9.16 -1.30
N ARG A 44 9.63 -9.24 -2.08
CA ARG A 44 10.15 -10.55 -2.55
C ARG A 44 10.47 -11.48 -1.39
N SER A 45 10.95 -10.96 -0.25
CA SER A 45 11.22 -11.77 0.95
C SER A 45 10.00 -11.91 1.87
N ARG A 46 9.03 -10.99 1.77
CA ARG A 46 7.77 -10.99 2.54
C ARG A 46 6.56 -11.35 1.69
N MET A 47 6.77 -11.99 0.55
CA MET A 47 5.67 -12.42 -0.31
C MET A 47 4.87 -13.33 0.60
N ASN A 48 3.62 -12.93 0.88
CA ASN A 48 2.80 -13.50 1.95
C ASN A 48 3.02 -15.01 2.02
N ASP A 49 3.20 -15.54 3.23
CA ASP A 49 3.57 -16.93 3.55
C ASP A 49 2.90 -17.97 2.64
N TYR A 50 1.68 -17.66 2.21
CA TYR A 50 0.91 -18.38 1.19
C TYR A 50 1.69 -18.82 -0.07
N TRP A 51 2.62 -18.01 -0.60
CA TRP A 51 3.36 -18.31 -1.84
C TRP A 51 4.82 -18.74 -1.60
N GLN A 52 5.23 -18.95 -0.35
CA GLN A 52 6.63 -19.29 -0.02
C GLN A 52 7.05 -20.66 -0.53
N GLY A 53 6.10 -21.59 -0.72
CA GLY A 53 6.37 -22.92 -1.28
C GLY A 53 6.61 -22.94 -2.79
N GLU A 54 6.34 -21.86 -3.51
CA GLU A 54 6.46 -21.81 -4.97
C GLU A 54 7.91 -21.75 -5.46
N GLN A 55 8.14 -22.08 -6.73
CA GLN A 55 9.48 -21.98 -7.32
C GLN A 55 9.96 -20.52 -7.33
N LYS A 56 11.27 -20.30 -7.13
CA LYS A 56 11.86 -18.94 -7.16
C LYS A 56 11.53 -18.21 -8.48
N ARG A 57 11.62 -18.91 -9.61
CA ARG A 57 11.28 -18.34 -10.94
C ARG A 57 9.85 -17.82 -10.97
N PHE A 58 8.89 -18.61 -10.49
CA PHE A 58 7.49 -18.21 -10.40
C PHE A 58 7.31 -16.94 -9.55
N ARG A 59 7.93 -16.87 -8.37
CA ARG A 59 7.87 -15.66 -7.52
C ARG A 59 8.48 -14.44 -8.21
N ASP A 60 9.55 -14.64 -8.97
CA ASP A 60 10.22 -13.57 -9.71
C ASP A 60 9.34 -13.05 -10.86
N ASP A 61 8.64 -13.94 -11.56
CA ASP A 61 7.69 -13.60 -12.64
C ASP A 61 6.45 -12.89 -12.10
N VAL A 62 5.93 -13.31 -10.94
CA VAL A 62 4.87 -12.62 -10.22
C VAL A 62 5.31 -11.20 -9.84
N ALA A 63 6.47 -11.05 -9.18
CA ALA A 63 6.98 -9.74 -8.78
C ALA A 63 7.25 -8.83 -10.00
N LYS A 64 7.71 -9.39 -11.12
CA LYS A 64 7.85 -8.64 -12.38
C LYS A 64 6.51 -8.17 -12.91
N THR A 65 5.51 -9.04 -12.89
CA THR A 65 4.16 -8.71 -13.35
C THR A 65 3.52 -7.64 -12.50
N THR A 66 3.61 -7.73 -11.17
CA THR A 66 3.10 -6.69 -10.26
C THR A 66 3.75 -5.32 -10.51
N ARG A 67 5.07 -5.28 -10.78
CA ARG A 67 5.75 -4.02 -11.17
C ARG A 67 5.24 -3.48 -12.50
N ASP A 68 4.99 -4.35 -13.47
CA ASP A 68 4.44 -3.93 -14.76
C ASP A 68 3.03 -3.37 -14.62
N ILE A 69 2.18 -3.98 -13.78
CA ILE A 69 0.84 -3.47 -13.46
C ILE A 69 0.93 -2.05 -12.92
N LEU A 70 1.77 -1.82 -11.90
CA LEU A 70 1.90 -0.52 -11.24
C LEU A 70 2.50 0.55 -12.15
N ARG A 71 3.55 0.21 -12.92
CA ARG A 71 4.24 1.18 -13.78
C ARG A 71 3.48 1.53 -15.04
N ARG A 72 2.79 0.56 -15.63
CA ARG A 72 2.11 0.71 -16.92
C ARG A 72 0.61 0.98 -16.77
N GLY A 73 0.08 0.90 -15.55
CA GLY A 73 -1.36 1.07 -15.28
C GLY A 73 -2.20 0.00 -15.98
N LEU A 74 -1.75 -1.26 -15.97
CA LEU A 74 -2.47 -2.35 -16.63
C LEU A 74 -3.83 -2.57 -15.96
N ASP A 75 -4.86 -2.81 -16.77
CA ASP A 75 -6.15 -3.26 -16.26
C ASP A 75 -6.07 -4.70 -15.71
N GLU A 76 -7.12 -5.16 -15.01
CA GLU A 76 -7.13 -6.48 -14.37
C GLU A 76 -7.00 -7.63 -15.38
N ASP A 77 -7.66 -7.53 -16.55
CA ASP A 77 -7.62 -8.59 -17.56
C ASP A 77 -6.27 -8.64 -18.29
N GLN A 78 -5.63 -7.50 -18.53
CA GLN A 78 -4.26 -7.39 -19.04
C GLN A 78 -3.26 -7.98 -18.05
N ALA A 79 -3.39 -7.63 -16.76
CA ALA A 79 -2.55 -8.15 -15.69
C ALA A 79 -2.64 -9.68 -15.58
N VAL A 80 -3.87 -10.21 -15.61
CA VAL A 80 -4.14 -11.65 -15.53
C VAL A 80 -3.57 -12.38 -16.75
N ARG A 81 -3.79 -11.88 -17.97
CA ARG A 81 -3.22 -12.47 -19.19
C ARG A 81 -1.69 -12.47 -19.16
N LEU A 82 -1.07 -11.35 -18.79
CA LEU A 82 0.39 -11.23 -18.68
C LEU A 82 0.97 -12.23 -17.68
N LEU A 83 0.28 -12.46 -16.55
CA LEU A 83 0.73 -13.44 -15.57
C LEU A 83 0.59 -14.88 -16.09
N MET A 84 -0.51 -15.19 -16.76
CA MET A 84 -0.73 -16.50 -17.38
C MET A 84 0.36 -16.82 -18.41
N GLU A 85 0.68 -15.86 -19.28
CA GLU A 85 1.75 -15.99 -20.28
C GLU A 85 3.12 -16.28 -19.65
N ARG A 86 3.40 -15.71 -18.48
CA ARG A 86 4.69 -15.87 -17.79
C ARG A 86 4.79 -17.15 -16.96
N THR A 87 3.69 -17.62 -16.39
CA THR A 87 3.69 -18.65 -15.34
C THR A 87 2.88 -19.90 -15.65
N ASN A 88 2.15 -19.91 -16.77
CA ASN A 88 1.28 -21.02 -17.20
C ASN A 88 0.24 -21.46 -16.16
N VAL A 89 -0.18 -20.54 -15.28
CA VAL A 89 -1.24 -20.81 -14.31
C VAL A 89 -2.62 -20.62 -14.94
N SER A 90 -3.65 -21.25 -14.35
CA SER A 90 -5.03 -21.01 -14.74
C SER A 90 -5.44 -19.55 -14.53
N ARG A 91 -6.43 -19.07 -15.29
CA ARG A 91 -6.98 -17.71 -15.15
C ARG A 91 -7.44 -17.41 -13.72
N SER A 92 -8.10 -18.36 -13.06
CA SER A 92 -8.58 -18.21 -11.68
C SER A 92 -7.41 -18.02 -10.70
N ARG A 93 -6.33 -18.77 -10.88
CA ARG A 93 -5.11 -18.63 -10.07
C ARG A 93 -4.38 -17.33 -10.37
N ALA A 94 -4.23 -16.94 -11.63
CA ALA A 94 -3.65 -15.65 -12.01
C ALA A 94 -4.43 -14.48 -11.40
N THR A 95 -5.76 -14.51 -11.44
CA THR A 95 -6.63 -13.49 -10.83
C THR A 95 -6.40 -13.38 -9.33
N LEU A 96 -6.32 -14.52 -8.63
CA LEU A 96 -6.02 -14.56 -7.20
C LEU A 96 -4.68 -13.89 -6.89
N ILE A 97 -3.63 -14.24 -7.65
CA ILE A 97 -2.29 -13.70 -7.45
C ILE A 97 -2.26 -12.21 -7.75
N CYS A 98 -2.77 -11.75 -8.89
CA CYS A 98 -2.74 -10.34 -9.25
C CYS A 98 -3.44 -9.46 -8.19
N GLN A 99 -4.65 -9.86 -7.77
CA GLN A 99 -5.39 -9.12 -6.74
C GLN A 99 -4.65 -9.11 -5.40
N ASP A 100 -4.12 -10.26 -4.99
CA ASP A 100 -3.36 -10.40 -3.75
C ASP A 100 -2.12 -9.49 -3.75
N GLN A 101 -1.30 -9.59 -4.78
CA GLN A 101 -0.05 -8.85 -4.89
C GLN A 101 -0.28 -7.35 -4.97
N MET A 102 -1.34 -6.89 -5.63
CA MET A 102 -1.73 -5.48 -5.64
C MET A 102 -2.12 -5.00 -4.24
N LEU A 103 -2.97 -5.75 -3.53
CA LEU A 103 -3.41 -5.39 -2.18
C LEU A 103 -2.24 -5.33 -1.19
N THR A 104 -1.34 -6.33 -1.22
CA THR A 104 -0.13 -6.35 -0.38
C THR A 104 0.80 -5.18 -0.72
N SER A 105 1.01 -4.88 -2.01
CA SER A 105 1.91 -3.80 -2.43
C SER A 105 1.43 -2.43 -1.95
N PHE A 106 0.12 -2.16 -2.03
CA PHE A 106 -0.45 -0.92 -1.52
C PHE A 106 -0.40 -0.82 0.01
N ALA A 107 -0.61 -1.94 0.70
CA ALA A 107 -0.53 -1.95 2.16
C ALA A 107 0.91 -1.72 2.67
N GLU A 108 1.91 -2.32 2.02
CA GLU A 108 3.31 -2.06 2.34
C GLU A 108 3.73 -0.63 1.97
N ALA A 109 3.18 -0.04 0.91
CA ALA A 109 3.42 1.37 0.57
C ALA A 109 2.86 2.32 1.65
N ASP A 110 1.63 2.09 2.11
CA ASP A 110 1.00 2.87 3.20
C ASP A 110 1.78 2.71 4.53
N ARG A 111 2.21 1.48 4.83
CA ARG A 111 3.10 1.21 5.96
C ARG A 111 4.41 2.00 5.86
N GLN A 112 5.10 1.91 4.73
CA GLN A 112 6.39 2.59 4.54
C GLN A 112 6.21 4.10 4.71
N ARG A 113 5.16 4.69 4.12
CA ARG A 113 4.83 6.10 4.28
C ARG A 113 4.64 6.48 5.75
N GLN A 114 3.89 5.69 6.51
CA GLN A 114 3.68 5.96 7.94
C GLN A 114 4.99 5.89 8.72
N LEU A 115 5.84 4.89 8.44
CA LEU A 115 7.15 4.75 9.07
C LEU A 115 8.09 5.91 8.72
N ASP A 116 8.10 6.36 7.47
CA ASP A 116 8.92 7.50 7.01
C ASP A 116 8.48 8.81 7.68
N LEU A 117 7.19 8.93 7.99
CA LEU A 117 6.63 10.02 8.81
C LEU A 117 6.85 9.83 10.32
N GLY A 118 7.62 8.82 10.73
CA GLY A 118 7.90 8.50 12.13
C GLY A 118 6.70 7.97 12.90
N VAL A 119 5.59 7.62 12.23
CA VAL A 119 4.40 7.08 12.88
C VAL A 119 4.73 5.71 13.49
N THR A 120 4.54 5.57 14.80
CA THR A 120 4.83 4.32 15.52
C THR A 120 3.60 3.44 15.70
N GLU A 121 2.41 4.03 15.63
CA GLU A 121 1.12 3.37 15.86
C GLU A 121 0.10 3.69 14.78
N TYR A 122 -0.71 2.70 14.45
CA TYR A 122 -1.78 2.79 13.48
C TYR A 122 -3.11 2.27 14.03
N LEU A 123 -4.19 2.71 13.42
CA LEU A 123 -5.53 2.19 13.61
C LEU A 123 -5.81 1.15 12.51
N TRP A 124 -6.16 -0.06 12.90
CA TRP A 124 -6.58 -1.10 11.95
C TRP A 124 -7.99 -0.79 11.44
N ARG A 125 -8.20 -0.76 10.11
CA ARG A 125 -9.53 -0.62 9.52
C ARG A 125 -9.79 -1.70 8.49
N THR A 126 -10.97 -2.31 8.59
CA THR A 126 -11.49 -3.18 7.53
C THR A 126 -12.24 -2.34 6.50
N ARG A 127 -12.55 -2.92 5.33
CA ARG A 127 -13.43 -2.29 4.34
C ARG A 127 -14.90 -2.19 4.80
N GLY A 128 -15.27 -2.86 5.89
CA GLY A 128 -16.65 -2.93 6.36
C GLY A 128 -17.55 -3.86 5.53
N ASP A 129 -16.97 -4.79 4.76
CA ASP A 129 -17.72 -5.77 3.99
C ASP A 129 -17.63 -7.18 4.59
N ASN A 130 -18.48 -8.09 4.11
CA ASN A 130 -18.59 -9.46 4.62
C ASN A 130 -17.43 -10.38 4.19
N ARG A 131 -16.36 -9.86 3.59
CA ARG A 131 -15.18 -10.66 3.20
C ARG A 131 -13.93 -10.34 4.01
N ALA A 132 -14.05 -9.55 5.08
CA ALA A 132 -13.02 -9.50 6.12
C ALA A 132 -13.07 -10.78 6.96
N ARG A 133 -11.91 -11.39 7.24
CA ARG A 133 -11.81 -12.54 8.16
C ARG A 133 -12.25 -12.14 9.57
N ARG A 134 -12.84 -13.07 10.33
CA ARG A 134 -13.31 -12.80 11.71
C ARG A 134 -12.24 -12.15 12.59
N GLN A 135 -11.00 -12.65 12.51
CA GLN A 135 -9.85 -12.07 13.22
C GLN A 135 -9.56 -10.62 12.82
N HIS A 136 -9.69 -10.26 11.53
CA HIS A 136 -9.50 -8.89 11.05
C HIS A 136 -10.65 -7.97 11.48
N THR A 137 -11.88 -8.48 11.49
CA THR A 137 -13.04 -7.75 12.00
C THR A 137 -12.88 -7.47 13.49
N ALA A 138 -12.36 -8.43 14.28
CA ALA A 138 -12.05 -8.24 15.69
C ALA A 138 -10.93 -7.21 15.95
N LEU A 139 -10.12 -6.89 14.94
CA LEU A 139 -9.10 -5.84 14.99
C LEU A 139 -9.61 -4.49 14.50
N ASN A 140 -10.80 -4.42 13.89
CA ASN A 140 -11.33 -3.17 13.34
C ASN A 140 -11.48 -2.10 14.43
N GLY A 141 -10.85 -0.94 14.21
CA GLY A 141 -10.82 0.16 15.17
C GLY A 141 -9.84 -0.01 16.33
N LYS A 142 -9.04 -1.09 16.37
CA LYS A 142 -8.01 -1.26 17.39
C LYS A 142 -6.71 -0.56 17.00
N ARG A 143 -6.06 0.06 17.99
CA ARG A 143 -4.72 0.64 17.89
C ARG A 143 -3.68 -0.46 17.94
N ARG A 144 -2.68 -0.39 17.07
CA ARG A 144 -1.61 -1.37 16.92
C ARG A 144 -0.30 -0.64 16.71
N ALA A 145 0.79 -1.17 17.26
CA ALA A 145 2.12 -0.62 17.02
C ALA A 145 2.73 -1.27 15.77
N TRP A 146 3.48 -0.50 14.98
CA TRP A 146 4.26 -1.05 13.86
C TRP A 146 5.40 -1.99 14.31
N SER A 147 5.77 -1.95 15.60
CA SER A 147 6.70 -2.90 16.20
C SER A 147 6.09 -4.29 16.42
N ASP A 148 4.77 -4.41 16.49
CA ASP A 148 4.08 -5.70 16.58
C ASP A 148 4.08 -6.37 15.20
N ARG A 149 4.83 -7.47 15.10
CA ARG A 149 5.08 -8.18 13.83
C ARG A 149 4.08 -9.29 13.53
N VAL A 150 3.14 -9.59 14.42
CA VAL A 150 2.32 -10.80 14.32
C VAL A 150 1.31 -10.71 13.17
N LEU A 151 0.65 -9.56 13.02
CA LEU A 151 -0.39 -9.37 11.99
C LEU A 151 -0.55 -7.88 11.68
N TYR A 152 -0.51 -7.53 10.39
CA TYR A 152 -0.70 -6.17 9.89
C TYR A 152 -1.54 -6.19 8.59
N PRO A 153 -2.23 -5.09 8.24
CA PRO A 153 -2.99 -5.05 7.00
C PRO A 153 -2.11 -5.35 5.78
N GLY A 154 -2.60 -6.19 4.86
CA GLY A 154 -1.85 -6.64 3.68
C GLY A 154 -0.93 -7.84 3.86
N SER A 155 -0.74 -8.35 5.09
CA SER A 155 0.14 -9.50 5.35
C SER A 155 -0.47 -10.84 4.90
N GLU A 156 -1.80 -10.94 4.85
CA GLU A 156 -2.51 -12.16 4.47
C GLU A 156 -3.12 -12.09 3.07
N ILE A 157 -3.46 -13.26 2.51
CA ILE A 157 -3.91 -13.36 1.13
C ILE A 157 -5.20 -12.58 0.89
N ARG A 158 -5.24 -11.78 -0.18
CA ARG A 158 -6.39 -10.91 -0.51
C ARG A 158 -6.85 -10.05 0.68
N CYS A 159 -5.93 -9.64 1.55
CA CYS A 159 -6.27 -8.76 2.67
C CYS A 159 -6.64 -7.37 2.14
N ARG A 160 -7.88 -6.94 2.40
CA ARG A 160 -8.39 -5.62 1.97
C ARG A 160 -8.38 -4.59 3.10
N CYS A 161 -7.83 -4.96 4.27
CA CYS A 161 -7.70 -4.04 5.39
C CYS A 161 -6.70 -2.93 5.06
N ARG A 162 -6.82 -1.81 5.76
CA ARG A 162 -5.98 -0.63 5.58
C ARG A 162 -5.51 -0.14 6.93
N THR A 163 -4.35 0.50 6.94
CA THR A 163 -3.87 1.23 8.10
C THR A 163 -4.31 2.68 8.01
N PHE A 164 -4.71 3.23 9.15
CA PHE A 164 -4.91 4.66 9.29
C PHE A 164 -3.93 5.15 10.34
N ARG A 165 -3.25 6.25 10.03
CA ARG A 165 -2.40 6.94 11.00
C ARG A 165 -3.21 7.26 12.26
N TRP A 166 -2.76 6.78 13.42
CA TRP A 166 -3.43 7.10 14.68
C TRP A 166 -3.09 8.54 15.12
N THR A 167 -4.09 9.25 15.64
CA THR A 167 -3.93 10.58 16.26
C THR A 167 -4.61 10.60 17.62
N ARG A 168 -3.96 11.18 18.63
CA ARG A 168 -4.53 11.51 19.93
C ARG A 168 -4.83 13.01 19.94
N GLN A 169 -6.09 13.41 20.11
CA GLN A 169 -6.48 14.83 20.19
C GLN A 169 -5.94 15.68 19.01
N GLY A 170 -5.93 15.12 17.79
CA GLY A 170 -5.40 15.80 16.60
C GLY A 170 -3.87 15.75 16.44
N GLN A 171 -3.12 15.25 17.44
CA GLN A 171 -1.68 15.03 17.34
C GLN A 171 -1.36 13.59 16.93
N VAL A 172 -0.45 13.42 15.99
CA VAL A 172 0.00 12.11 15.51
C VAL A 172 1.02 11.54 16.49
N ALA A 173 0.95 10.25 16.80
CA ALA A 173 2.04 9.56 17.50
C ALA A 173 3.25 9.40 16.57
N VAL A 174 4.11 10.42 16.55
CA VAL A 174 5.34 10.47 15.74
C VAL A 174 6.56 10.34 16.64
N ASP A 175 7.45 9.41 16.31
CA ASP A 175 8.82 9.36 16.79
C ASP A 175 9.71 10.13 15.79
N PHE A 176 9.99 11.40 16.09
CA PHE A 176 10.78 12.27 15.22
C PHE A 176 12.22 11.79 15.03
N ARG A 177 12.73 10.89 15.88
CA ARG A 177 14.06 10.27 15.69
C ARG A 177 14.09 9.31 14.51
N ARG A 178 12.92 8.84 14.04
CA ARG A 178 12.78 7.91 12.91
C ARG A 178 12.48 8.58 11.58
N VAL A 179 12.13 9.87 11.60
CA VAL A 179 11.90 10.64 10.37
C VAL A 179 13.26 10.86 9.69
N PRO A 180 13.45 10.47 8.43
CA PRO A 180 14.67 10.76 7.70
C PRO A 180 14.91 12.28 7.70
N THR A 181 16.07 12.73 8.19
CA THR A 181 16.49 14.13 8.17
C THR A 181 16.84 14.54 6.74
N GLY A 182 15.81 14.77 5.93
CA GLY A 182 15.91 14.99 4.49
C GLY A 182 15.19 16.25 4.01
N SER A 183 15.40 17.38 4.68
CA SER A 183 15.43 18.74 4.10
C SER A 183 15.53 19.73 5.26
N ARG A 184 16.74 20.19 5.57
CA ARG A 184 16.89 21.46 6.26
C ARG A 184 16.32 22.53 5.32
N LEU A 185 15.09 22.95 5.53
CA LEU A 185 14.75 24.33 5.22
C LEU A 185 15.60 25.16 6.18
N GLY A 186 16.76 25.60 5.72
CA GLY A 186 17.56 26.59 6.44
C GLY A 186 16.70 27.84 6.67
N PRO A 187 16.94 28.59 7.74
CA PRO A 187 16.21 29.83 7.96
C PRO A 187 16.47 30.75 6.77
N GLU A 188 15.41 31.15 6.08
CA GLU A 188 15.44 32.25 5.12
C GLU A 188 15.97 33.48 5.87
N ARG A 189 17.00 34.11 5.28
CA ARG A 189 17.54 35.40 5.73
C ARG A 189 16.72 36.53 5.15
#